data_AF-W9DAX3-F1
#
_entry.id   AF-W9DAX3-F1
#
_cell.length_a   1.000
_cell.length_b   1.000
_cell.length_c   1.000
_cell.angle_alpha   90.00
_cell.angle_beta   90.00
_cell.angle_gamma   90.00
#
_symmetry.space_group_name_H-M   'P 1'
#
loop_
_entity.id
_entity.type
_entity.pdbx_description
1 polymer ?
#
loop_
_entity_poly.entity_id
_entity_poly.type
_entity_poly.pdbx_seq_one_letter_code
_entity_poly.pdbx_strand_id
1 'polypeptide(L)'
;MHTRNSTMKAWPKGTGLDYVANGEIGVVVGRLSKKRNVPAKVEYSSQVGWTYGYWPSSSEDPPLELAWAVTVHKSQGSEFGTTFLILPSRIRVSRELLYTALTRHTDRVIILHDGSAADLRVLAQPSASETAARLTDLFRTPTPQQIVVAGNSHRVDSNLVHVTGTGVLVRSKNEVILADILESMVPGQWVYEQELVGTDGTIRYPDFTIETTTGQRIVWEHLGMLDNPQYAANWQAKKHWYRANGVLPLADGGGPGGTLVWTDDRNGVDVPAWRQLAQQVFFGEPSKGNPPAKKVPTKKAVPPKKRFG
;
A
#
# COMPACT_ATOMS: atom_id res chain seq x y z
N MET A 1 5.32 -18.92 26.48
CA MET A 1 4.98 -19.37 25.13
C MET A 1 5.67 -20.68 24.89
N HIS A 2 4.92 -21.69 24.45
CA HIS A 2 5.46 -23.00 24.11
C HIS A 2 6.13 -22.95 22.73
N THR A 3 7.32 -23.53 22.60
CA THR A 3 8.21 -23.29 21.44
C THR A 3 8.17 -24.37 20.36
N ARG A 4 7.48 -25.49 20.60
CA ARG A 4 7.45 -26.64 19.70
C ARG A 4 6.18 -27.46 19.87
N ASN A 5 5.75 -28.21 18.86
CA ASN A 5 4.64 -29.14 19.06
C ASN A 5 5.07 -30.26 20.03
N SER A 6 4.27 -30.55 21.04
CA SER A 6 4.62 -31.58 22.04
C SER A 6 3.39 -32.29 22.59
N THR A 7 3.46 -33.61 22.65
CA THR A 7 2.54 -34.44 23.44
C THR A 7 2.94 -34.33 24.91
N MET A 8 2.04 -33.85 25.77
CA MET A 8 2.30 -33.63 27.18
C MET A 8 1.06 -33.94 27.99
N LYS A 9 1.19 -34.66 29.10
CA LYS A 9 0.02 -35.02 29.92
C LYS A 9 -0.57 -33.80 30.61
N ALA A 10 -1.83 -33.53 30.35
CA ALA A 10 -2.63 -32.52 31.01
C ALA A 10 -3.02 -32.98 32.42
N TRP A 11 -3.18 -32.01 33.32
CA TRP A 11 -3.79 -32.22 34.63
C TRP A 11 -5.04 -31.33 34.76
N PRO A 12 -6.21 -31.85 35.17
CA PRO A 12 -6.48 -33.23 35.62
C PRO A 12 -6.35 -34.29 34.51
N LYS A 13 -5.84 -35.48 34.87
CA LYS A 13 -5.57 -36.56 33.90
C LYS A 13 -6.85 -37.01 33.21
N GLY A 14 -6.75 -37.35 31.92
CA GLY A 14 -7.82 -37.97 31.14
C GLY A 14 -8.94 -37.02 30.72
N THR A 15 -8.77 -35.71 30.90
CA THR A 15 -9.78 -34.70 30.54
C THR A 15 -9.27 -33.63 29.57
N GLY A 16 -7.94 -33.48 29.43
CA GLY A 16 -7.33 -32.50 28.52
C GLY A 16 -6.87 -33.12 27.20
N LEU A 17 -6.34 -32.30 26.29
CA LEU A 17 -5.91 -32.74 24.95
C LEU A 17 -4.60 -33.55 24.94
N ASP A 18 -3.89 -33.59 26.08
CA ASP A 18 -2.56 -34.18 26.22
C ASP A 18 -1.55 -33.71 25.14
N TYR A 19 -1.75 -32.49 24.65
CA TYR A 19 -0.99 -31.88 23.55
C TYR A 19 -0.92 -30.37 23.72
N VAL A 20 0.23 -29.79 23.40
CA VAL A 20 0.46 -28.34 23.38
C VAL A 20 1.16 -27.99 22.07
N ALA A 21 0.55 -27.07 21.31
CA ALA A 21 1.07 -26.63 20.02
C ALA A 21 2.19 -25.60 20.18
N ASN A 22 3.09 -25.55 19.21
CA ASN A 22 4.01 -24.42 19.06
C ASN A 22 3.18 -23.14 18.90
N GLY A 23 3.50 -22.11 19.68
CA GLY A 23 2.74 -20.87 19.64
C GLY A 23 1.87 -20.62 20.86
N GLU A 24 1.51 -21.68 21.61
CA GLU A 24 0.55 -21.51 22.69
C GLU A 24 1.08 -20.60 23.80
N ILE A 25 0.26 -19.62 24.16
CA ILE A 25 0.54 -18.67 25.24
C ILE A 25 -0.26 -19.11 26.46
N GLY A 26 0.44 -19.17 27.59
CA GLY A 26 -0.14 -19.59 28.85
C GLY A 26 0.42 -18.80 30.00
N VAL A 27 -0.27 -18.86 31.12
CA VAL A 27 0.12 -18.24 32.37
C VAL A 27 0.74 -19.29 33.27
N VAL A 28 1.86 -18.96 33.90
CA VAL A 28 2.42 -19.81 34.96
C VAL A 28 1.52 -19.68 36.18
N VAL A 29 0.90 -20.78 36.59
CA VAL A 29 -0.06 -20.86 37.70
C VAL A 29 0.51 -21.65 38.88
N GLY A 30 0.02 -21.35 40.08
CA GLY A 30 0.40 -22.05 41.31
C GLY A 30 1.37 -21.27 42.21
N ARG A 31 1.89 -21.94 43.25
CA ARG A 31 2.70 -21.30 44.30
C ARG A 31 4.15 -21.13 43.87
N LEU A 32 4.64 -19.89 43.87
CA LEU A 32 6.07 -19.60 43.80
C LEU A 32 6.75 -20.22 45.02
N SER A 33 7.59 -21.22 44.78
CA SER A 33 8.39 -21.88 45.82
C SER A 33 9.84 -21.41 45.71
N LYS A 34 10.49 -21.10 46.84
CA LYS A 34 11.94 -20.84 46.87
C LYS A 34 12.78 -22.10 46.59
N LYS A 35 12.15 -23.28 46.52
CA LYS A 35 12.85 -24.53 46.18
C LYS A 35 13.14 -24.58 44.68
N ARG A 36 14.41 -24.79 44.35
CA ARG A 36 14.95 -24.75 42.97
C ARG A 36 14.45 -25.87 42.04
N ASN A 37 13.68 -26.83 42.54
CA ASN A 37 13.34 -28.08 41.85
C ASN A 37 11.83 -28.36 41.84
N VAL A 38 11.03 -27.35 41.54
CA VAL A 38 9.57 -27.46 41.40
C VAL A 38 9.22 -27.17 39.94
N PRO A 39 8.37 -27.99 39.29
CA PRO A 39 7.96 -27.73 37.93
C PRO A 39 7.09 -26.47 37.87
N ALA A 40 7.31 -25.64 36.85
CA ALA A 40 6.36 -24.60 36.49
C ALA A 40 5.08 -25.27 35.97
N LYS A 41 3.92 -24.89 36.49
CA LYS A 41 2.64 -25.31 35.93
C LYS A 41 2.14 -24.20 35.03
N VAL A 42 1.78 -24.53 33.80
CA VAL A 42 1.29 -23.57 32.82
C VAL A 42 -0.13 -23.94 32.44
N GLU A 43 -1.03 -22.97 32.53
CA GLU A 43 -2.38 -23.05 31.97
C GLU A 43 -2.39 -22.26 30.65
N TYR A 44 -2.75 -22.92 29.55
CA TYR A 44 -2.76 -22.32 28.22
C TYR A 44 -4.10 -21.67 27.89
N SER A 45 -4.09 -20.58 27.12
CA SER A 45 -5.30 -19.84 26.75
C SER A 45 -6.31 -20.68 25.95
N SER A 46 -5.83 -21.65 25.17
CA SER A 46 -6.64 -22.61 24.41
C SER A 46 -7.20 -23.75 25.26
N GLN A 47 -6.68 -23.95 26.47
CA GLN A 47 -6.94 -25.13 27.31
C GLN A 47 -7.13 -24.72 28.78
N VAL A 48 -8.05 -23.78 29.01
CA VAL A 48 -8.40 -23.26 30.35
C VAL A 48 -8.96 -24.38 31.22
N GLY A 49 -8.47 -24.49 32.47
CA GLY A 49 -8.83 -25.56 33.41
C GLY A 49 -7.84 -26.72 33.42
N TRP A 50 -6.89 -26.77 32.47
CA TRP A 50 -5.83 -27.77 32.42
C TRP A 50 -4.46 -27.14 32.64
N THR A 51 -3.60 -27.87 33.34
CA THR A 51 -2.23 -27.45 33.59
C THR A 51 -1.23 -28.46 33.05
N TYR A 52 -0.11 -27.91 32.55
CA TYR A 52 1.00 -28.65 31.99
C TYR A 52 2.27 -28.37 32.79
N GLY A 53 2.99 -29.43 33.17
CA GLY A 53 4.17 -29.33 34.04
C GLY A 53 5.47 -29.23 33.24
N TYR A 54 6.28 -28.21 33.55
CA TYR A 54 7.58 -27.96 32.94
C TYR A 54 8.67 -28.00 34.00
N TRP A 55 9.61 -28.94 33.86
CA TRP A 55 10.75 -29.04 34.77
C TRP A 55 11.84 -28.02 34.39
N PRO A 56 12.56 -27.44 35.38
CA PRO A 56 13.71 -26.61 35.10
C PRO A 56 14.71 -27.34 34.19
N SER A 57 15.16 -26.68 33.13
CA SER A 57 16.14 -27.21 32.19
C SER A 57 17.15 -26.13 31.84
N SER A 58 18.41 -26.53 31.68
CA SER A 58 19.50 -25.69 31.17
C SER A 58 19.76 -25.90 29.67
N SER A 59 18.80 -26.50 28.96
CA SER A 59 18.87 -26.67 27.51
C SER A 59 18.86 -25.31 26.81
N GLU A 60 19.63 -25.20 25.72
CA GLU A 60 19.64 -24.02 24.84
C GLU A 60 18.32 -23.83 24.08
N ASP A 61 17.52 -24.89 23.92
CA ASP A 61 16.19 -24.85 23.30
C ASP A 61 15.12 -25.27 24.33
N PRO A 62 14.79 -24.36 25.28
CA PRO A 62 13.78 -24.66 26.28
C PRO A 62 12.39 -24.76 25.63
N PRO A 63 11.54 -25.71 26.10
CA PRO A 63 10.18 -25.86 25.58
C PRO A 63 9.27 -24.66 25.93
N LEU A 64 9.72 -23.77 26.83
CA LEU A 64 8.95 -22.64 27.33
C LEU A 64 9.81 -21.37 27.35
N GLU A 65 9.33 -20.32 26.68
CA GLU A 65 9.93 -18.98 26.69
C GLU A 65 8.98 -17.95 27.34
N LEU A 66 9.54 -16.84 27.82
CA LEU A 66 8.75 -15.70 28.28
C LEU A 66 8.02 -15.05 27.09
N ALA A 67 6.76 -14.67 27.30
CA ALA A 67 5.88 -14.14 26.25
C ALA A 67 5.42 -12.70 26.54
N TRP A 68 6.17 -11.93 27.33
CA TRP A 68 5.86 -10.52 27.60
C TRP A 68 5.88 -9.66 26.34
N ALA A 69 6.79 -9.99 25.42
CA ALA A 69 6.83 -9.46 24.07
C ALA A 69 7.12 -10.64 23.13
N VAL A 70 6.43 -10.70 21.99
CA VAL A 70 6.63 -11.72 20.97
C VAL A 70 6.99 -11.06 19.65
N THR A 71 7.76 -11.75 18.83
CA THR A 71 8.04 -11.26 17.47
C THR A 71 6.79 -11.35 16.61
N VAL A 72 6.69 -10.49 15.59
CA VAL A 72 5.56 -10.51 14.65
C VAL A 72 5.38 -11.90 14.02
N HIS A 73 6.49 -12.53 13.61
CA HIS A 73 6.48 -13.90 13.09
C HIS A 73 5.88 -14.92 14.07
N LYS A 74 6.26 -14.84 15.35
CA LYS A 74 5.74 -15.73 16.41
C LYS A 74 4.25 -15.48 16.74
N SER A 75 3.72 -14.30 16.40
CA SER A 75 2.31 -13.96 16.57
C SER A 75 1.40 -14.32 15.38
N GLN A 76 1.96 -14.87 14.30
CA GLN A 76 1.19 -15.17 13.09
C GLN A 76 0.06 -16.18 13.40
N GLY A 77 -1.15 -15.85 12.98
CA GLY A 77 -2.36 -16.63 13.28
C GLY A 77 -2.99 -16.37 14.65
N SER A 78 -2.37 -15.54 15.50
CA SER A 78 -2.97 -15.05 16.75
C SER A 78 -3.56 -13.65 16.58
N GLU A 79 -4.57 -13.32 17.36
CA GLU A 79 -5.19 -11.99 17.43
C GLU A 79 -5.34 -11.55 18.89
N PHE A 80 -5.26 -10.24 19.14
CA PHE A 80 -5.32 -9.65 20.48
C PHE A 80 -6.19 -8.40 20.47
N GLY A 81 -6.89 -8.11 21.56
CA GLY A 81 -7.71 -6.89 21.69
C GLY A 81 -6.92 -5.61 21.40
N THR A 82 -5.88 -5.37 22.22
CA THR A 82 -4.95 -4.25 22.02
C THR A 82 -3.53 -4.76 21.78
N THR A 83 -2.87 -4.26 20.73
CA THR A 83 -1.47 -4.58 20.44
C THR A 83 -0.56 -3.36 20.54
N PHE A 84 0.65 -3.58 21.04
CA PHE A 84 1.73 -2.60 21.05
C PHE A 84 2.80 -3.04 20.05
N LEU A 85 2.98 -2.27 18.99
CA LEU A 85 3.98 -2.54 17.95
C LEU A 85 5.19 -1.65 18.17
N ILE A 86 6.36 -2.25 18.37
CA ILE A 86 7.62 -1.54 18.62
C ILE A 86 8.48 -1.57 17.34
N LEU A 87 8.77 -0.40 16.77
CA LEU A 87 9.52 -0.22 15.52
C LEU A 87 10.77 0.66 15.75
N PRO A 88 11.90 0.06 16.17
CA PRO A 88 13.15 0.79 16.32
C PRO A 88 13.74 1.22 14.97
N SER A 89 14.43 2.36 14.94
CA SER A 89 15.05 2.94 13.73
C SER A 89 16.03 2.02 12.98
N ARG A 90 16.68 1.10 13.71
CA ARG A 90 17.78 0.27 13.19
C ARG A 90 17.35 -1.04 12.51
N ILE A 91 16.07 -1.39 12.54
CA ILE A 91 15.61 -2.65 11.95
C ILE A 91 15.02 -2.44 10.55
N ARG A 92 15.37 -3.33 9.62
CA ARG A 92 14.69 -3.40 8.32
C ARG A 92 13.36 -4.10 8.53
N VAL A 93 12.28 -3.37 8.32
CA VAL A 93 10.92 -3.88 8.35
C VAL A 93 10.43 -3.95 6.91
N SER A 94 9.80 -5.05 6.53
CA SER A 94 9.13 -5.13 5.23
C SER A 94 7.68 -4.68 5.33
N ARG A 95 7.10 -4.34 4.18
CA ARG A 95 5.67 -4.03 4.06
C ARG A 95 4.81 -5.16 4.61
N GLU A 96 5.16 -6.42 4.30
CA GLU A 96 4.42 -7.60 4.75
C GLU A 96 4.55 -7.83 6.26
N LEU A 97 5.73 -7.58 6.84
CA LEU A 97 5.94 -7.72 8.27
C LEU A 97 5.13 -6.66 9.03
N LEU A 98 5.13 -5.41 8.55
CA LEU A 98 4.32 -4.34 9.11
C LEU A 98 2.83 -4.66 8.99
N TYR A 99 2.36 -5.09 7.82
CA TYR A 99 0.97 -5.50 7.62
C TYR A 99 0.57 -6.65 8.56
N THR A 100 1.43 -7.65 8.71
CA THR A 100 1.19 -8.79 9.61
C THR A 100 1.08 -8.34 11.05
N ALA A 101 1.90 -7.35 11.47
CA ALA A 101 1.84 -6.78 12.82
C ALA A 101 0.57 -5.95 13.04
N LEU A 102 0.22 -5.11 12.07
CA LEU A 102 -0.98 -4.26 12.12
C LEU A 102 -2.26 -5.10 12.15
N THR A 103 -2.29 -6.27 11.52
CA THR A 103 -3.47 -7.16 11.54
C THR A 103 -3.59 -8.02 12.79
N ARG A 104 -2.67 -7.90 13.77
CA ARG A 104 -2.78 -8.66 15.03
C ARG A 104 -3.81 -8.09 16.02
N HIS A 105 -4.26 -6.85 15.84
CA HIS A 105 -5.25 -6.25 16.74
C HIS A 105 -6.69 -6.50 16.28
N THR A 106 -7.61 -6.63 17.22
CA THR A 106 -9.05 -6.60 16.95
C THR A 106 -9.68 -5.24 17.28
N ASP A 107 -9.16 -4.54 18.30
CA ASP A 107 -9.79 -3.32 18.81
C ASP A 107 -8.88 -2.09 18.66
N ARG A 108 -7.59 -2.22 19.02
CA ARG A 108 -6.66 -1.09 19.01
C ARG A 108 -5.22 -1.51 18.73
N VAL A 109 -4.52 -0.73 17.91
CA VAL A 109 -3.07 -0.81 17.75
C VAL A 109 -2.40 0.47 18.23
N ILE A 110 -1.31 0.34 18.98
CA ILE A 110 -0.45 1.44 19.41
C ILE A 110 0.93 1.21 18.80
N ILE A 111 1.39 2.16 17.98
CA ILE A 111 2.68 2.07 17.30
C ILE A 111 3.69 2.94 18.04
N LEU A 112 4.74 2.31 18.55
CA LEU A 112 5.90 2.94 19.19
C LEU A 112 7.04 2.93 18.18
N HIS A 113 7.20 4.04 17.47
CA HIS A 113 8.19 4.19 16.41
C HIS A 113 9.30 5.16 16.82
N ASP A 114 10.54 4.74 16.63
CA ASP A 114 11.74 5.57 16.79
C ASP A 114 12.11 6.17 15.42
N GLY A 115 11.52 7.33 15.08
CA GLY A 115 11.68 7.99 13.80
C GLY A 115 10.54 8.95 13.47
N SER A 116 10.50 9.40 12.21
CA SER A 116 9.46 10.28 11.69
C SER A 116 8.29 9.49 11.10
N ALA A 117 7.12 10.11 10.98
CA ALA A 117 5.99 9.49 10.29
C ALA A 117 6.29 9.17 8.80
N ALA A 118 7.24 9.89 8.20
CA ALA A 118 7.67 9.64 6.82
C ALA A 118 8.38 8.27 6.68
N ASP A 119 9.11 7.84 7.71
CA ASP A 119 9.80 6.54 7.69
C ASP A 119 8.80 5.39 7.62
N LEU A 120 7.66 5.51 8.32
CA LEU A 120 6.57 4.54 8.22
C LEU A 120 5.91 4.52 6.83
N ARG A 121 5.89 5.66 6.13
CA ARG A 121 5.34 5.74 4.76
C ARG A 121 6.21 5.00 3.76
N VAL A 122 7.53 5.04 3.92
CA VAL A 122 8.46 4.25 3.09
C VAL A 122 8.11 2.75 3.18
N LEU A 123 7.72 2.26 4.35
CA LEU A 123 7.31 0.86 4.55
C LEU A 123 6.01 0.49 3.81
N ALA A 124 5.20 1.46 3.39
CA ALA A 124 4.00 1.22 2.59
C ALA A 124 4.30 1.16 1.08
N GLN A 125 5.48 1.62 0.64
CA GLN A 125 5.83 1.64 -0.78
C GLN A 125 6.07 0.21 -1.32
N PRO A 126 5.83 -0.04 -2.62
CA PRO A 126 6.09 -1.36 -3.20
C PRO A 126 7.59 -1.74 -3.15
N SER A 127 8.51 -0.77 -3.01
CA SER A 127 9.94 -1.00 -2.84
C SER A 127 10.30 -1.69 -1.52
N ALA A 128 9.46 -1.54 -0.50
CA ALA A 128 9.61 -2.20 0.80
C ALA A 128 8.95 -3.59 0.86
N SER A 129 8.41 -4.08 -0.27
CA SER A 129 7.78 -5.40 -0.36
C SER A 129 8.83 -6.48 -0.58
N GLU A 130 8.97 -7.37 0.40
CA GLU A 130 9.81 -8.56 0.27
C GLU A 130 9.19 -9.54 -0.73
N THR A 131 7.86 -9.56 -0.84
CA THR A 131 7.16 -10.41 -1.83
C THR A 131 7.46 -9.96 -3.25
N ALA A 132 7.43 -8.66 -3.53
CA ALA A 132 7.74 -8.10 -4.85
C ALA A 132 9.20 -8.33 -5.28
N ALA A 133 10.11 -8.48 -4.30
CA ALA A 133 11.51 -8.81 -4.54
C ALA A 133 11.76 -10.30 -4.82
N ARG A 134 10.76 -11.18 -4.63
CA ARG A 134 10.91 -12.61 -4.93
C ARG A 134 10.87 -12.83 -6.43
N LEU A 135 11.89 -13.53 -6.93
CA LEU A 135 11.97 -13.99 -8.32
C LEU A 135 11.58 -15.46 -8.43
N THR A 136 10.47 -15.81 -7.78
CA THR A 136 9.91 -17.16 -7.76
C THR A 136 8.41 -17.05 -7.90
N ASP A 137 7.89 -17.59 -9.00
CA ASP A 137 6.46 -17.64 -9.30
C ASP A 137 6.15 -19.04 -9.86
N LEU A 138 5.02 -19.61 -9.43
CA LEU A 138 4.60 -20.97 -9.79
C LEU A 138 3.89 -21.04 -11.15
N PHE A 139 3.34 -19.92 -11.62
CA PHE A 139 2.47 -19.84 -12.79
C PHE A 139 3.14 -19.15 -13.97
N ARG A 140 4.12 -18.28 -13.72
CA ARG A 140 4.78 -17.48 -14.75
C ARG A 140 6.28 -17.40 -14.48
N THR A 141 7.06 -17.23 -15.54
CA THR A 141 8.47 -16.94 -15.40
C THR A 141 8.63 -15.49 -14.93
N PRO A 142 9.34 -15.23 -13.81
CA PRO A 142 9.63 -13.88 -13.36
C PRO A 142 10.34 -13.08 -14.45
N THR A 143 10.08 -11.78 -14.51
CA THR A 143 10.79 -10.85 -15.39
C THR A 143 11.55 -9.85 -14.52
N PRO A 144 12.80 -10.17 -14.11
CA PRO A 144 13.55 -9.34 -13.20
C PRO A 144 13.87 -7.99 -13.86
N GLN A 145 13.55 -6.90 -13.17
CA GLN A 145 13.88 -5.55 -13.58
C GLN A 145 14.64 -4.84 -12.46
N GLN A 146 15.64 -4.06 -12.84
CA GLN A 146 16.35 -3.18 -11.93
C GLN A 146 15.63 -1.84 -11.88
N ILE A 147 15.24 -1.42 -10.68
CA ILE A 147 14.61 -0.13 -10.42
C ILE A 147 15.48 0.66 -9.43
N VAL A 148 15.36 1.99 -9.47
CA VAL A 148 16.01 2.87 -8.50
C VAL A 148 14.92 3.56 -7.69
N VAL A 149 14.95 3.38 -6.37
CA VAL A 149 13.99 3.98 -5.45
C VAL A 149 14.78 4.70 -4.36
N ALA A 150 14.56 6.01 -4.23
CA ALA A 150 15.29 6.87 -3.28
C ALA A 150 16.83 6.70 -3.38
N GLY A 151 17.36 6.59 -4.60
CA GLY A 151 18.80 6.41 -4.86
C GLY A 151 19.34 4.99 -4.64
N ASN A 152 18.53 4.06 -4.13
CA ASN A 152 18.91 2.66 -3.94
C ASN A 152 18.45 1.81 -5.11
N SER A 153 19.30 0.89 -5.55
CA SER A 153 18.93 -0.06 -6.60
C SER A 153 18.24 -1.29 -5.99
N HIS A 154 17.07 -1.61 -6.51
CA HIS A 154 16.29 -2.79 -6.15
C HIS A 154 16.08 -3.66 -7.38
N ARG A 155 16.05 -4.98 -7.16
CA ARG A 155 15.69 -5.96 -8.19
C ARG A 155 14.32 -6.53 -7.85
N VAL A 156 13.35 -6.32 -8.73
CA VAL A 156 11.94 -6.69 -8.52
C VAL A 156 11.43 -7.48 -9.73
N ASP A 157 10.38 -8.26 -9.55
CA ASP A 157 9.64 -8.85 -10.68
C ASP A 157 8.64 -7.84 -11.24
N SER A 158 8.79 -7.44 -12.52
CA SER A 158 7.90 -6.48 -13.17
C SER A 158 6.44 -6.95 -13.24
N ASN A 159 6.17 -8.23 -13.00
CA ASN A 159 4.80 -8.76 -12.89
C ASN A 159 4.12 -8.41 -11.55
N LEU A 160 4.90 -8.10 -10.51
CA LEU A 160 4.42 -7.86 -9.14
C LEU A 160 4.39 -6.39 -8.75
N VAL A 161 5.07 -5.54 -9.52
CA VAL A 161 5.14 -4.10 -9.29
C VAL A 161 4.60 -3.31 -10.47
N HIS A 162 4.26 -2.05 -10.21
CA HIS A 162 3.83 -1.12 -11.24
C HIS A 162 4.95 -0.12 -11.49
N VAL A 163 5.62 -0.27 -12.64
CA VAL A 163 6.76 0.56 -13.03
C VAL A 163 6.40 1.30 -14.32
N THR A 164 6.62 2.61 -14.35
CA THR A 164 6.40 3.45 -15.53
C THR A 164 7.45 3.20 -16.60
N GLY A 165 7.23 3.67 -17.84
CA GLY A 165 8.24 3.61 -18.89
C GLY A 165 9.57 4.28 -18.52
N THR A 166 9.56 5.24 -17.60
CA THR A 166 10.72 5.96 -17.07
C THR A 166 11.36 5.31 -15.85
N GLY A 167 10.86 4.16 -15.40
CA GLY A 167 11.40 3.42 -14.25
C GLY A 167 10.89 3.89 -12.89
N VAL A 168 9.86 4.74 -12.84
CA VAL A 168 9.24 5.20 -11.59
C VAL A 168 8.30 4.13 -11.05
N LEU A 169 8.41 3.82 -9.76
CA LEU A 169 7.53 2.87 -9.09
C LEU A 169 6.27 3.58 -8.59
N VAL A 170 5.10 3.10 -9.00
CA VAL A 170 3.78 3.68 -8.64
C VAL A 170 2.90 2.66 -7.91
N ARG A 171 1.82 3.11 -7.27
CA ARG A 171 1.00 2.24 -6.41
C ARG A 171 -0.06 1.45 -7.18
N SER A 172 -0.39 1.86 -8.41
CA SER A 172 -1.48 1.26 -9.21
C SER A 172 -1.19 1.23 -10.72
N LYS A 173 -1.87 0.35 -11.45
CA LYS A 173 -1.82 0.33 -12.94
C LYS A 173 -2.35 1.63 -13.55
N ASN A 174 -3.34 2.25 -12.92
CA ASN A 174 -3.91 3.52 -13.39
C ASN A 174 -2.89 4.66 -13.27
N GLU A 175 -2.05 4.66 -12.24
CA GLU A 175 -0.93 5.60 -12.14
C GLU A 175 0.16 5.36 -13.18
N VAL A 176 0.39 4.11 -13.61
CA VAL A 176 1.31 3.86 -14.74
C VAL A 176 0.79 4.56 -15.99
N ILE A 177 -0.51 4.42 -16.27
CA ILE A 177 -1.16 5.08 -17.42
C ILE A 177 -1.05 6.60 -17.30
N LEU A 178 -1.33 7.18 -16.13
CA LEU A 178 -1.22 8.62 -15.93
C LEU A 178 0.22 9.10 -16.08
N ALA A 179 1.19 8.40 -15.51
CA ALA A 179 2.60 8.74 -15.66
C ALA A 179 3.04 8.69 -17.13
N ASP A 180 2.62 7.69 -17.90
CA ASP A 180 2.92 7.62 -19.33
C ASP A 180 2.25 8.77 -20.12
N ILE A 181 1.04 9.20 -19.73
CA ILE A 181 0.38 10.39 -20.31
C ILE A 181 1.19 11.65 -19.99
N LEU A 182 1.52 11.86 -18.73
CA LEU A 182 2.30 13.02 -18.27
C LEU A 182 3.66 13.07 -18.96
N GLU A 183 4.38 11.95 -19.01
CA GLU A 183 5.68 11.86 -19.68
C GLU A 183 5.57 12.16 -21.18
N SER A 184 4.48 11.75 -21.84
CA SER A 184 4.27 12.03 -23.27
C SER A 184 3.98 13.51 -23.58
N MET A 185 3.49 14.27 -22.59
CA MET A 185 3.05 15.66 -22.77
C MET A 185 4.04 16.67 -22.20
N VAL A 186 4.55 16.40 -21.00
CA VAL A 186 5.46 17.24 -20.24
C VAL A 186 6.64 16.39 -19.71
N PRO A 187 7.50 15.87 -20.62
CA PRO A 187 8.60 14.97 -20.24
C PRO A 187 9.49 15.59 -19.17
N GLY A 188 9.76 14.84 -18.09
CA GLY A 188 10.65 15.27 -16.99
C GLY A 188 10.15 16.44 -16.13
N GLN A 189 8.91 16.91 -16.30
CA GLN A 189 8.34 18.02 -15.51
C GLN A 189 7.45 17.55 -14.35
N TRP A 190 7.35 16.25 -14.12
CA TRP A 190 6.49 15.68 -13.08
C TRP A 190 7.30 14.86 -12.08
N VAL A 191 6.81 14.83 -10.85
CA VAL A 191 7.37 14.08 -9.71
C VAL A 191 6.26 13.30 -9.04
N TYR A 192 6.46 12.00 -8.85
CA TYR A 192 5.53 11.13 -8.14
C TYR A 192 5.65 11.30 -6.62
N GLU A 193 4.52 11.42 -5.93
CA GLU A 193 4.45 11.54 -4.46
C GLU A 193 5.36 12.62 -3.84
N GLN A 194 5.51 13.77 -4.53
CA GLN A 194 6.26 14.90 -3.99
C GLN A 194 5.58 15.48 -2.74
N GLU A 195 6.37 15.78 -1.72
CA GLU A 195 5.86 16.39 -0.48
C GLU A 195 5.31 17.80 -0.72
N LEU A 196 4.10 18.05 -0.22
CA LEU A 196 3.50 19.37 -0.16
C LEU A 196 3.23 19.76 1.30
N VAL A 197 3.96 20.77 1.77
CA VAL A 197 3.84 21.34 3.11
C VAL A 197 2.79 22.45 3.10
N GLY A 198 1.78 22.32 3.96
CA GLY A 198 0.76 23.33 4.17
C GLY A 198 1.24 24.49 5.02
N THR A 199 0.48 25.59 4.97
CA THR A 199 0.66 26.79 5.79
C THR A 199 0.52 26.52 7.29
N ASP A 200 -0.21 25.46 7.66
CA ASP A 200 -0.37 24.95 9.03
C ASP A 200 0.73 23.96 9.44
N GLY A 201 1.74 23.75 8.60
CA GLY A 201 2.83 22.78 8.81
C GLY A 201 2.44 21.32 8.58
N THR A 202 1.18 21.04 8.22
CA THR A 202 0.77 19.67 7.90
C THR A 202 1.27 19.29 6.50
N ILE A 203 1.51 17.99 6.31
CA ILE A 203 2.12 17.48 5.08
C ILE A 203 1.12 16.62 4.31
N ARG A 204 1.07 16.80 2.98
CA ARG A 204 0.33 15.95 2.03
C ARG A 204 1.22 15.47 0.90
N TYR A 205 0.91 14.28 0.41
CA TYR A 205 1.57 13.65 -0.74
C TYR A 205 0.50 13.46 -1.83
N PRO A 206 0.43 14.36 -2.84
CA PRO A 206 -0.34 14.10 -4.05
C PRO A 206 0.27 12.98 -4.89
N ASP A 207 -0.53 12.35 -5.76
CA ASP A 207 -0.02 11.28 -6.62
C ASP A 207 1.04 11.80 -7.60
N PHE A 208 0.78 12.93 -8.25
CA PHE A 208 1.77 13.61 -9.10
C PHE A 208 1.78 15.11 -8.82
N THR A 209 2.98 15.69 -8.81
CA THR A 209 3.19 17.15 -8.84
C THR A 209 3.92 17.49 -10.12
N ILE A 210 3.42 18.47 -10.85
CA ILE A 210 3.97 18.90 -12.13
C ILE A 210 4.35 20.38 -12.01
N GLU A 211 5.57 20.72 -12.42
CA GLU A 211 6.02 22.10 -12.54
C GLU A 211 6.06 22.49 -14.02
N THR A 212 5.15 23.36 -14.41
CA THR A 212 5.08 23.86 -15.79
C THR A 212 6.25 24.80 -16.08
N THR A 213 6.59 24.95 -17.36
CA THR A 213 7.61 25.91 -17.82
C THR A 213 7.30 27.37 -17.47
N THR A 214 6.04 27.70 -17.16
CA THR A 214 5.62 29.03 -16.71
C THR A 214 5.75 29.22 -15.19
N GLY A 215 6.24 28.20 -14.48
CA GLY A 215 6.40 28.19 -13.02
C GLY A 215 5.12 27.89 -12.26
N GLN A 216 4.01 27.56 -12.95
CA GLN A 216 2.78 27.13 -12.28
C GLN A 216 2.91 25.68 -11.83
N ARG A 217 2.52 25.43 -10.57
CA ARG A 217 2.40 24.09 -10.00
C ARG A 217 1.05 23.48 -10.31
N ILE A 218 1.04 22.26 -10.81
CA ILE A 218 -0.16 21.45 -10.97
C ILE A 218 -0.05 20.23 -10.05
N VAL A 219 -1.09 20.00 -9.27
CA VAL A 219 -1.23 18.85 -8.38
C VAL A 219 -2.25 17.91 -9.02
N TRP A 220 -1.86 16.66 -9.28
CA TRP A 220 -2.73 15.67 -9.91
C TRP A 220 -2.97 14.48 -8.98
N GLU A 221 -4.23 14.15 -8.73
CA GLU A 221 -4.66 13.02 -7.91
C GLU A 221 -5.42 11.98 -8.74
N HIS A 222 -5.23 10.70 -8.44
CA HIS A 222 -6.03 9.62 -8.99
C HIS A 222 -6.90 8.98 -7.91
N LEU A 223 -8.21 8.95 -8.14
CA LEU A 223 -9.22 8.55 -7.18
C LEU A 223 -9.80 7.18 -7.55
N GLY A 224 -9.17 6.11 -7.06
CA GLY A 224 -9.50 4.72 -7.43
C GLY A 224 -10.56 4.02 -6.56
N MET A 225 -11.07 4.67 -5.52
CA MET A 225 -11.94 4.02 -4.51
C MET A 225 -13.10 4.91 -4.04
N LEU A 226 -13.64 5.75 -4.93
CA LEU A 226 -14.70 6.70 -4.55
C LEU A 226 -16.02 6.04 -4.11
N ASP A 227 -16.25 4.77 -4.45
CA ASP A 227 -17.41 4.02 -3.97
C ASP A 227 -17.31 3.65 -2.49
N ASN A 228 -16.12 3.71 -1.89
CA ASN A 228 -15.93 3.55 -0.46
C ASN A 228 -16.25 4.88 0.27
N PRO A 229 -17.29 4.93 1.14
CA PRO A 229 -17.70 6.18 1.80
C PRO A 229 -16.60 6.82 2.65
N GLN A 230 -15.79 6.01 3.33
CA GLN A 230 -14.68 6.51 4.15
C GLN A 230 -13.59 7.13 3.27
N TYR A 231 -13.26 6.47 2.15
CA TYR A 231 -12.30 7.01 1.19
C TYR A 231 -12.82 8.33 0.58
N ALA A 232 -14.09 8.38 0.19
CA ALA A 232 -14.71 9.59 -0.34
C ALA A 232 -14.68 10.74 0.69
N ALA A 233 -14.99 10.47 1.96
CA ALA A 233 -14.88 11.46 3.03
C ALA A 233 -13.45 11.97 3.23
N ASN A 234 -12.46 11.06 3.23
CA ASN A 234 -11.04 11.41 3.33
C ASN A 234 -10.59 12.27 2.14
N TRP A 235 -11.07 11.96 0.93
CA TRP A 235 -10.81 12.79 -0.26
C TRP A 235 -11.41 14.18 -0.14
N GLN A 236 -12.65 14.31 0.36
CA GLN A 236 -13.23 15.63 0.61
C GLN A 236 -12.38 16.43 1.60
N ALA A 237 -11.93 15.82 2.70
CA ALA A 237 -11.03 16.49 3.64
C ALA A 237 -9.70 16.91 2.97
N LYS A 238 -9.10 16.06 2.12
CA LYS A 238 -7.89 16.37 1.34
C LYS A 238 -8.12 17.55 0.38
N LYS A 239 -9.26 17.61 -0.30
CA LYS A 239 -9.64 18.75 -1.16
C LYS A 239 -9.80 20.06 -0.39
N HIS A 240 -10.45 20.03 0.77
CA HIS A 240 -10.57 21.21 1.61
C HIS A 240 -9.19 21.71 2.07
N TRP A 241 -8.30 20.78 2.41
CA TRP A 241 -6.93 21.10 2.74
C TRP A 241 -6.18 21.76 1.57
N TYR A 242 -6.32 21.25 0.34
CA TYR A 242 -5.72 21.90 -0.85
C TYR A 242 -6.24 23.32 -1.03
N ARG A 243 -7.56 23.51 -0.91
CA ARG A 243 -8.19 24.83 -1.02
C ARG A 243 -7.66 25.81 0.02
N ALA A 244 -7.53 25.38 1.28
CA ALA A 244 -7.00 26.20 2.37
C ALA A 244 -5.53 26.62 2.13
N ASN A 245 -4.77 25.84 1.36
CA ASN A 245 -3.38 26.10 1.01
C ASN A 245 -3.21 26.75 -0.38
N GLY A 246 -4.28 27.31 -0.94
CA GLY A 246 -4.23 28.04 -2.21
C GLY A 246 -4.08 27.16 -3.45
N VAL A 247 -4.19 25.84 -3.32
CA VAL A 247 -4.25 24.91 -4.45
C VAL A 247 -5.73 24.73 -4.81
N LEU A 248 -6.19 25.41 -5.88
CA LEU A 248 -7.60 25.43 -6.26
C LEU A 248 -7.87 24.54 -7.47
N PRO A 249 -9.08 23.94 -7.59
CA PRO A 249 -9.46 23.15 -8.75
C PRO A 249 -9.24 23.87 -10.09
N LEU A 250 -8.91 23.12 -11.13
CA LEU A 250 -8.86 23.64 -12.52
C LEU A 250 -10.14 24.38 -12.92
N ALA A 251 -11.30 23.88 -12.48
CA ALA A 251 -12.60 24.51 -12.74
C ALA A 251 -12.74 25.91 -12.10
N ASP A 252 -12.00 26.19 -11.03
CA ASP A 252 -11.96 27.49 -10.35
C ASP A 252 -10.88 28.42 -10.97
N GLY A 253 -10.19 27.97 -12.02
CA GLY A 253 -9.11 28.71 -12.68
C GLY A 253 -7.72 28.53 -12.05
N GLY A 254 -7.58 27.62 -11.09
CA GLY A 254 -6.35 27.45 -10.31
C GLY A 254 -6.17 28.51 -9.23
N GLY A 255 -5.21 28.30 -8.33
CA GLY A 255 -4.95 29.19 -7.19
C GLY A 255 -3.49 29.61 -7.07
N PRO A 256 -3.18 30.54 -6.14
CA PRO A 256 -1.82 31.04 -5.94
C PRO A 256 -0.83 29.96 -5.50
N GLY A 257 -1.31 28.87 -4.87
CA GLY A 257 -0.50 27.72 -4.50
C GLY A 257 -0.42 26.62 -5.58
N GLY A 258 -1.18 26.77 -6.67
CA GLY A 258 -1.22 25.83 -7.79
C GLY A 258 -2.63 25.44 -8.22
N THR A 259 -2.70 24.56 -9.22
CA THR A 259 -3.94 24.03 -9.79
C THR A 259 -4.14 22.57 -9.39
N LEU A 260 -5.29 22.24 -8.82
CA LEU A 260 -5.68 20.88 -8.48
C LEU A 260 -6.45 20.24 -9.65
N VAL A 261 -5.96 19.09 -10.09
CA VAL A 261 -6.58 18.22 -11.11
C VAL A 261 -6.76 16.84 -10.50
N TRP A 262 -7.82 16.13 -10.89
CA TRP A 262 -7.97 14.73 -10.49
C TRP A 262 -8.63 13.91 -11.60
N THR A 263 -8.30 12.62 -11.61
CA THR A 263 -8.99 11.60 -12.41
C THR A 263 -9.60 10.56 -11.48
N ASP A 264 -10.67 9.91 -11.93
CA ASP A 264 -11.28 8.78 -11.23
C ASP A 264 -11.65 7.67 -12.22
N ASP A 265 -11.86 6.47 -11.70
CA ASP A 265 -12.19 5.27 -12.47
C ASP A 265 -13.58 4.70 -12.10
N ARG A 266 -14.48 5.52 -11.56
CA ARG A 266 -15.85 5.11 -11.19
C ARG A 266 -16.63 4.50 -12.36
N ASN A 267 -16.36 4.97 -13.57
CA ASN A 267 -16.96 4.48 -14.81
C ASN A 267 -15.99 3.59 -15.62
N GLY A 268 -14.96 3.06 -14.97
CA GLY A 268 -13.83 2.38 -15.60
C GLY A 268 -12.73 3.33 -16.06
N VAL A 269 -11.66 2.75 -16.60
CA VAL A 269 -10.47 3.47 -17.06
C VAL A 269 -10.73 4.07 -18.45
N ASP A 270 -10.73 5.40 -18.55
CA ASP A 270 -10.88 6.14 -19.80
C ASP A 270 -9.60 6.92 -20.15
N VAL A 271 -8.66 6.20 -20.79
CA VAL A 271 -7.36 6.75 -21.20
C VAL A 271 -7.51 7.94 -22.16
N PRO A 272 -8.39 7.90 -23.19
CA PRO A 272 -8.65 9.06 -24.04
C PRO A 272 -9.10 10.30 -23.26
N ALA A 273 -10.04 10.16 -22.32
CA ALA A 273 -10.51 11.29 -21.52
C ALA A 273 -9.41 11.87 -20.61
N TRP A 274 -8.59 11.01 -19.99
CA TRP A 274 -7.46 11.46 -19.18
C TRP A 274 -6.41 12.20 -20.01
N ARG A 275 -6.14 11.74 -21.24
CA ARG A 275 -5.29 12.47 -22.20
C ARG A 275 -5.89 13.81 -22.59
N GLN A 276 -7.18 13.86 -22.89
CA GLN A 276 -7.83 15.11 -23.24
C GLN A 276 -7.78 16.13 -22.09
N LEU A 277 -8.01 15.67 -20.86
CA LEU A 277 -7.86 16.49 -19.65
C LEU A 277 -6.42 17.01 -19.51
N ALA A 278 -5.43 16.14 -19.66
CA ALA A 278 -4.02 16.56 -19.60
C ALA A 278 -3.69 17.57 -20.69
N GLN A 279 -4.21 17.38 -21.90
CA GLN A 279 -4.03 18.32 -23.00
C GLN A 279 -4.67 19.69 -22.71
N GLN A 280 -5.88 19.70 -22.14
CA GLN A 280 -6.55 20.93 -21.70
C GLN A 280 -5.75 21.65 -20.61
N VAL A 281 -5.20 20.89 -19.65
CA VAL A 281 -4.43 21.41 -18.52
C VAL A 281 -3.12 22.05 -19.00
N PHE A 282 -2.36 21.40 -19.89
CA PHE A 282 -1.02 21.85 -20.27
C PHE A 282 -1.00 22.77 -21.49
N PHE A 283 -1.97 22.65 -22.40
CA PHE A 283 -1.96 23.36 -23.69
C PHE A 283 -3.23 24.19 -23.95
N GLY A 284 -4.20 24.18 -23.02
CA GLY A 284 -5.48 24.87 -23.18
C GLY A 284 -6.48 24.10 -24.06
N GLU A 285 -7.69 24.65 -24.21
CA GLU A 285 -8.71 24.08 -25.12
C GLU A 285 -8.16 24.04 -26.55
N PRO A 286 -8.26 22.91 -27.27
CA PRO A 286 -7.94 22.89 -28.69
C PRO A 286 -8.86 23.89 -29.39
N SER A 287 -8.29 24.85 -30.11
CA SER A 287 -9.07 25.77 -30.93
C SER A 287 -10.02 24.92 -31.78
N LYS A 288 -11.33 25.19 -31.72
CA LYS A 288 -12.30 24.59 -32.63
C LYS A 288 -11.91 24.98 -34.06
N GLY A 289 -11.05 24.18 -34.68
CA GLY A 289 -10.79 24.26 -36.11
C GLY A 289 -12.12 24.06 -36.80
N ASN A 290 -12.48 25.00 -37.68
CA ASN A 290 -13.69 24.92 -38.48
C ASN A 290 -13.86 23.49 -39.05
N PRO A 291 -15.06 22.91 -38.97
CA PRO A 291 -15.28 21.60 -39.56
C PRO A 291 -14.93 21.66 -41.05
N PRO A 292 -14.26 20.63 -41.61
CA PRO A 292 -13.96 20.60 -43.03
C PRO A 292 -15.28 20.68 -43.81
N ALA A 293 -15.31 21.54 -44.84
CA ALA A 293 -16.47 21.74 -45.69
C ALA A 293 -17.04 20.38 -46.14
N LYS A 294 -18.35 20.16 -45.90
CA LYS A 294 -19.08 18.98 -46.37
C LYS A 294 -18.83 18.83 -47.87
N LYS A 295 -18.16 17.74 -48.27
CA LYS A 295 -18.06 17.34 -49.67
C LYS A 295 -19.48 17.11 -50.21
N VAL A 296 -19.90 17.96 -51.13
CA VAL A 296 -21.13 17.78 -51.92
C VAL A 296 -20.99 16.46 -52.70
N PRO A 297 -21.99 15.57 -52.69
CA PRO A 297 -21.92 14.32 -53.45
C PRO A 297 -21.90 14.64 -54.95
N THR A 298 -20.84 14.21 -55.63
CA THR A 298 -20.75 14.24 -57.09
C THR A 298 -21.79 13.29 -57.67
N LYS A 299 -22.73 13.84 -58.47
CA LYS A 299 -23.68 13.05 -59.26
C LYS A 299 -22.91 12.11 -60.20
N LYS A 300 -23.14 10.79 -60.08
CA LYS A 300 -22.66 9.80 -61.05
C LYS A 300 -23.25 10.12 -62.43
N ALA A 301 -22.38 10.30 -63.41
CA ALA A 301 -22.77 10.43 -64.81
C ALA A 301 -23.32 9.09 -65.34
N VAL A 302 -24.48 9.16 -66.00
CA VAL A 302 -25.12 8.03 -66.69
C VAL A 302 -24.47 7.87 -68.07
N PRO A 303 -24.01 6.66 -68.47
CA PRO A 303 -23.44 6.46 -69.80
C PRO A 303 -24.53 6.46 -70.89
N PRO A 304 -24.26 6.97 -72.09
CA PRO A 304 -25.26 7.09 -73.15
C PRO A 304 -25.64 5.73 -73.73
N LYS A 305 -26.96 5.48 -73.86
CA LYS A 305 -27.52 4.33 -74.58
C LYS A 305 -27.19 4.44 -76.08
N LYS A 306 -26.51 3.43 -76.61
CA LYS A 306 -26.35 3.20 -78.06
C LYS A 306 -27.72 2.93 -78.69
N ARG A 307 -28.05 3.65 -79.75
CA ARG A 307 -29.17 3.36 -80.66
C ARG A 307 -28.77 2.21 -81.59
N PHE A 308 -29.66 1.23 -81.73
CA PHE A 308 -29.70 0.28 -82.84
C PHE A 308 -31.17 0.05 -83.19
N GLY A 309 -31.50 0.18 -84.49
CA GLY A 309 -32.75 -0.26 -85.12
C GLY A 309 -33.95 0.64 -84.89
#